data_AF-A0A2U9CIE9-F1
#
_entry.id   AF-A0A2U9CIE9-F1
#
_cell.length_a   1.000
_cell.length_b   1.000
_cell.length_c   1.000
_cell.angle_alpha   90.00
_cell.angle_beta   90.00
_cell.angle_gamma   90.00
#
_symmetry.space_group_name_H-M   'P 1'
#
loop_
_entity.id
_entity.type
_entity.pdbx_description
1 polymer ?
#
loop_
_entity_poly.entity_id
_entity_poly.type
_entity_poly.pdbx_seq_one_letter_code
_entity_poly.pdbx_strand_id
1 'polypeptide(L)'
;MFGGGEVFTVEEMMPHLQDVGGAVTKNLFLKDKKKKGLWLVSARHDRQVNLNDLAKKLGVGSGNLRFADEAAMLEKLKVGQGCATALALLFDKDRSVRFVLDRDLVEGGHERVYFHPMTNTATMGLRPDDLLRFLKETGHEPILESFE
;
A
#
# COMPACT_ATOMS: atom_id res chain seq x y z
N MET A 1 -23.35 -5.11 6.92
CA MET A 1 -24.30 -4.67 5.87
C MET A 1 -23.46 -4.08 4.76
N PHE A 2 -23.38 -4.78 3.62
CA PHE A 2 -22.55 -4.38 2.48
C PHE A 2 -23.33 -3.33 1.67
N GLY A 3 -22.90 -2.07 1.74
CA GLY A 3 -23.46 -0.98 0.94
C GLY A 3 -22.54 -0.68 -0.24
N GLY A 4 -23.05 -0.84 -1.46
CA GLY A 4 -22.37 -0.43 -2.67
C GLY A 4 -22.17 1.07 -2.68
N GLY A 5 -20.92 1.52 -2.72
CA GLY A 5 -20.53 2.89 -3.01
C GLY A 5 -19.64 2.87 -4.26
N GLU A 6 -19.94 3.74 -5.23
CA GLU A 6 -19.23 3.87 -6.50
C GLU A 6 -17.71 4.03 -6.29
N VAL A 7 -16.92 3.29 -7.07
CA VAL A 7 -15.44 3.39 -7.07
C VAL A 7 -15.05 4.63 -7.86
N PHE A 8 -14.69 5.70 -7.15
CA PHE A 8 -14.00 6.83 -7.76
C PHE A 8 -12.56 6.43 -8.08
N THR A 9 -12.19 6.57 -9.33
CA THR A 9 -10.81 6.42 -9.80
C THR A 9 -9.93 7.51 -9.17
N VAL A 10 -8.61 7.29 -9.15
CA VAL A 10 -7.66 8.28 -8.63
C VAL A 10 -7.78 9.62 -9.35
N GLU A 11 -8.04 9.56 -10.66
CA GLU A 11 -8.23 10.74 -11.52
C GLU A 11 -9.45 11.57 -11.10
N GLU A 12 -10.53 10.93 -10.68
CA GLU A 12 -11.76 11.60 -10.22
C GLU A 12 -11.60 12.24 -8.83
N MET A 13 -10.73 11.68 -7.98
CA MET A 13 -10.46 12.22 -6.64
C MET A 13 -9.47 13.38 -6.65
N MET A 14 -8.56 13.43 -7.62
CA MET A 14 -7.47 14.41 -7.67
C MET A 14 -7.94 15.88 -7.57
N PRO A 15 -8.98 16.33 -8.30
CA PRO A 15 -9.47 17.70 -8.19
C PRO A 15 -9.93 18.09 -6.78
N HIS A 16 -10.39 17.12 -5.97
CA HIS A 16 -10.82 17.34 -4.58
C HIS A 16 -9.67 17.35 -3.57
N LEU A 17 -8.48 16.93 -4.00
CA LEU A 17 -7.27 16.86 -3.19
C LEU A 17 -6.23 17.94 -3.55
N GLN A 18 -6.47 18.72 -4.62
CA GLN A 18 -5.56 19.79 -5.07
C GLN A 18 -5.25 20.84 -3.99
N ASP A 19 -6.24 21.13 -3.12
CA ASP A 19 -6.08 22.10 -2.02
C ASP A 19 -5.59 21.45 -0.71
N VAL A 20 -5.43 20.13 -0.69
CA VAL A 20 -5.07 19.38 0.52
C VAL A 20 -3.61 18.96 0.40
N GLY A 21 -2.71 19.71 1.03
CA GLY A 21 -1.27 19.42 1.04
C GLY A 21 -0.97 17.99 1.48
N GLY A 22 -0.55 17.13 0.56
CA GLY A 22 -0.22 15.74 0.86
C GLY A 22 -0.05 14.84 -0.37
N ALA A 23 0.32 13.59 -0.11
CA ALA A 23 0.57 12.58 -1.14
C ALA A 23 -0.51 11.50 -1.15
N VAL A 24 -1.09 11.24 -2.33
CA VAL A 24 -2.00 10.10 -2.55
C VAL A 24 -1.18 8.84 -2.80
N THR A 25 -1.56 7.75 -2.15
CA THR A 25 -0.85 6.47 -2.25
C THR A 25 -1.64 5.43 -3.02
N LYS A 26 -0.95 4.64 -3.83
CA LYS A 26 -1.44 3.37 -4.37
C LYS A 26 -0.81 2.19 -3.65
N ASN A 27 -1.53 1.08 -3.63
CA ASN A 27 -1.12 -0.12 -2.89
C ASN A 27 -1.11 -1.34 -3.81
N LEU A 28 -0.03 -2.10 -3.80
CA LEU A 28 0.15 -3.32 -4.59
C LEU A 28 0.34 -4.49 -3.64
N PHE A 29 -0.56 -5.47 -3.68
CA PHE A 29 -0.40 -6.71 -2.94
C PHE A 29 0.20 -7.79 -3.84
N LEU A 30 1.42 -8.22 -3.52
CA LEU A 30 2.27 -9.05 -4.35
C LEU A 30 2.64 -10.35 -3.63
N LYS A 31 2.95 -11.37 -4.42
CA LYS A 31 3.50 -12.64 -3.94
C LYS A 31 4.72 -13.05 -4.74
N ASP A 32 5.69 -13.63 -4.03
CA ASP A 32 6.82 -14.34 -4.64
C ASP A 32 6.35 -15.68 -5.23
N LYS A 33 6.65 -15.91 -6.51
CA LYS A 33 6.40 -17.17 -7.21
C LYS A 33 7.09 -18.37 -6.55
N LYS A 34 8.28 -18.21 -5.98
CA LYS A 34 9.13 -19.32 -5.50
C LYS A 34 8.89 -19.63 -4.03
N LYS A 35 9.07 -18.64 -3.14
CA LYS A 35 9.01 -18.85 -1.69
C LYS A 35 7.64 -18.54 -1.09
N LYS A 36 6.66 -18.16 -1.92
CA LYS A 36 5.29 -17.78 -1.52
C LYS A 36 5.22 -16.62 -0.50
N GLY A 37 6.30 -15.86 -0.34
CA GLY A 37 6.30 -14.67 0.52
C GLY A 37 5.33 -13.61 0.01
N LEU A 38 4.61 -12.95 0.92
CA LEU A 38 3.63 -11.92 0.61
C LEU A 38 4.24 -10.54 0.87
N TRP A 39 3.87 -9.59 0.03
CA TRP A 39 4.36 -8.22 0.08
C TRP A 39 3.21 -7.24 -0.10
N LEU A 40 3.18 -6.19 0.70
CA LEU A 40 2.34 -5.03 0.46
C LEU A 40 3.26 -3.84 0.15
N VAL A 41 3.08 -3.24 -1.01
CA VAL A 41 3.85 -2.07 -1.45
C VAL A 41 2.93 -0.86 -1.45
N SER A 42 3.27 0.17 -0.68
CA SER A 42 2.60 1.47 -0.74
C SER A 42 3.54 2.50 -1.38
N ALA A 43 3.10 3.12 -2.47
CA ALA A 43 3.87 4.14 -3.18
C ALA A 43 3.00 5.34 -3.55
N ARG A 44 3.61 6.49 -3.84
CA ARG A 44 2.85 7.63 -4.35
C ARG A 44 2.14 7.24 -5.66
N HIS A 45 0.92 7.74 -5.87
CA HIS A 45 0.02 7.21 -6.90
C HIS A 45 0.61 7.28 -8.32
N ASP A 46 1.40 8.32 -8.59
CA ASP A 46 2.03 8.68 -9.86
C ASP A 46 3.37 7.95 -10.10
N ARG A 47 3.95 7.30 -9.07
CA ARG A 47 5.23 6.59 -9.17
C ARG A 47 5.13 5.33 -10.02
N GLN A 48 6.11 5.08 -10.87
CA GLN A 48 6.16 3.83 -11.61
C GLN A 48 6.85 2.74 -10.79
N VAL A 49 6.10 1.71 -10.39
CA VAL A 49 6.65 0.57 -9.66
C VAL A 49 7.01 -0.56 -10.64
N ASN A 50 8.28 -0.64 -11.03
CA ASN A 50 8.79 -1.75 -11.83
C ASN A 50 8.97 -3.01 -10.96
N LEU A 51 8.13 -4.03 -11.19
CA LEU A 51 8.15 -5.27 -10.40
C LEU A 51 9.44 -6.09 -10.56
N ASN A 52 10.12 -6.01 -11.70
CA ASN A 52 11.38 -6.72 -11.90
C ASN A 52 12.50 -6.10 -11.06
N ASP A 53 12.58 -4.77 -11.03
CA ASP A 53 13.61 -4.07 -10.26
C ASP A 53 13.32 -4.14 -8.77
N LEU A 54 12.04 -4.02 -8.37
CA LEU A 54 11.62 -4.27 -7.00
C LEU A 54 11.97 -5.70 -6.56
N ALA A 55 11.75 -6.72 -7.39
CA ALA A 55 12.10 -8.09 -7.05
C ALA A 55 13.60 -8.30 -6.84
N LYS A 56 14.46 -7.57 -7.58
CA LYS A 56 15.92 -7.58 -7.36
C LYS A 56 16.28 -6.91 -6.04
N LYS A 57 15.76 -5.71 -5.77
CA LYS A 57 15.97 -4.95 -4.53
C LYS A 57 15.58 -5.76 -3.29
N LEU A 58 14.46 -6.48 -3.37
CA LEU A 58 13.93 -7.30 -2.27
C LEU A 58 14.61 -8.69 -2.14
N GLY A 59 15.58 -9.03 -3.00
CA GLY A 59 16.26 -10.33 -2.98
C GLY A 59 15.40 -11.52 -3.41
N VAL A 60 14.27 -11.27 -4.08
CA VAL A 60 13.33 -12.28 -4.59
C VAL A 60 13.76 -12.80 -5.97
N GLY A 61 14.54 -11.99 -6.70
CA GLY A 61 15.03 -12.29 -8.05
C GLY A 61 14.05 -11.80 -9.14
N SER A 62 14.61 -11.27 -10.23
CA SER A 62 13.83 -10.68 -11.33
C SER A 62 12.76 -11.62 -11.87
N GLY A 63 11.57 -11.11 -12.17
CA GLY A 63 10.44 -11.87 -12.69
C GLY A 63 9.67 -12.74 -11.69
N ASN A 64 10.06 -12.74 -10.40
CA ASN A 64 9.44 -13.59 -9.37
C ASN A 64 8.32 -12.90 -8.58
N LEU A 65 8.17 -11.58 -8.64
CA LEU A 65 7.01 -10.89 -8.08
C LEU A 65 5.84 -10.89 -9.06
N ARG A 66 4.63 -11.10 -8.54
CA ARG A 66 3.35 -10.98 -9.25
C ARG A 66 2.26 -10.55 -8.28
N PHE A 67 1.12 -10.08 -8.78
CA PHE A 67 -0.04 -9.82 -7.93
C PHE A 67 -0.48 -11.09 -7.21
N ALA A 68 -0.78 -10.92 -5.92
CA ALA A 68 -1.43 -11.93 -5.12
C ALA A 68 -2.92 -12.02 -5.49
N ASP A 69 -3.50 -13.20 -5.24
CA ASP A 69 -4.93 -13.43 -5.50
C ASP A 69 -5.78 -12.85 -4.36
N GLU A 70 -7.08 -12.72 -4.63
CA GLU A 70 -8.05 -12.20 -3.67
C GLU A 70 -8.14 -13.07 -2.41
N ALA A 71 -7.98 -14.39 -2.53
CA ALA A 71 -8.02 -15.29 -1.39
C ALA A 71 -6.93 -14.92 -0.36
N ALA A 72 -5.69 -14.66 -0.81
CA ALA A 72 -4.62 -14.21 0.06
C ALA A 72 -4.90 -12.83 0.69
N MET A 73 -5.53 -11.90 -0.06
CA MET A 73 -5.92 -10.58 0.48
C MET A 73 -6.97 -10.70 1.58
N LEU A 74 -8.02 -11.49 1.36
CA LEU A 74 -9.06 -11.73 2.36
C LEU A 74 -8.52 -12.48 3.58
N GLU A 75 -7.60 -13.43 3.37
CA GLU A 75 -6.96 -14.15 4.45
C GLU A 75 -6.14 -13.21 5.34
N LYS A 76 -5.20 -12.46 4.75
CA LYS A 76 -4.20 -11.67 5.50
C LYS A 76 -4.65 -10.26 5.86
N LEU A 77 -5.27 -9.57 4.91
CA LEU A 77 -5.59 -8.14 5.02
C LEU A 77 -7.08 -7.90 5.30
N LYS A 78 -7.93 -8.95 5.24
CA LYS A 78 -9.38 -8.87 5.43
C LYS A 78 -10.09 -7.94 4.44
N VAL A 79 -9.52 -7.79 3.24
CA VAL A 79 -10.07 -6.97 2.16
C VAL A 79 -10.05 -7.65 0.80
N GLY A 80 -10.95 -7.21 -0.07
CA GLY A 80 -11.05 -7.68 -1.46
C GLY A 80 -10.10 -6.95 -2.41
N GLN A 81 -10.11 -7.40 -3.67
CA GLN A 81 -9.32 -6.77 -4.73
C GLN A 81 -9.68 -5.28 -4.90
N GLY A 82 -8.68 -4.46 -5.20
CA GLY A 82 -8.82 -3.00 -5.31
C GLY A 82 -8.85 -2.25 -3.96
N CYS A 83 -9.05 -2.95 -2.84
CA CYS A 83 -9.13 -2.34 -1.51
C CYS A 83 -7.84 -2.46 -0.69
N ALA A 84 -6.68 -2.70 -1.31
CA ALA A 84 -5.42 -2.78 -0.58
C ALA A 84 -5.04 -1.42 0.03
N THR A 85 -4.57 -1.44 1.29
CA THR A 85 -4.06 -0.26 2.01
C THR A 85 -3.10 -0.70 3.11
N ALA A 86 -2.14 0.16 3.47
CA ALA A 86 -1.24 -0.09 4.59
C ALA A 86 -1.99 -0.36 5.91
N LEU A 87 -3.15 0.28 6.12
CA LEU A 87 -3.96 0.12 7.33
C LEU A 87 -4.46 -1.32 7.53
N ALA A 88 -4.57 -2.09 6.45
CA ALA A 88 -5.03 -3.47 6.49
C ALA A 88 -4.02 -4.41 7.18
N LEU A 89 -2.77 -3.97 7.33
CA LEU A 89 -1.74 -4.70 8.09
C LEU A 89 -2.10 -4.88 9.56
N LEU A 90 -3.05 -4.10 10.10
CA LEU A 90 -3.63 -4.36 11.41
C LEU A 90 -4.20 -5.77 11.51
N PHE A 91 -4.69 -6.35 10.42
CA PHE A 91 -5.28 -7.69 10.39
C PHE A 91 -4.27 -8.82 10.18
N ASP A 92 -3.04 -8.52 9.75
CA ASP A 92 -1.98 -9.51 9.53
C ASP A 92 -1.30 -9.90 10.86
N LYS A 93 -2.03 -10.65 11.69
CA LYS A 93 -1.60 -10.96 13.06
C LYS A 93 -0.36 -11.85 13.15
N ASP A 94 -0.11 -12.67 12.12
CA ASP A 94 1.08 -13.52 12.04
C ASP A 94 2.28 -12.81 11.39
N ARG A 95 2.12 -11.55 10.96
CA ARG A 95 3.16 -10.70 10.37
C ARG A 95 3.83 -11.35 9.16
N SER A 96 3.05 -12.09 8.38
CA SER A 96 3.51 -12.81 7.20
C SER A 96 3.64 -11.93 5.95
N VAL A 97 3.04 -10.73 5.97
CA VAL A 97 3.11 -9.74 4.90
C VAL A 97 4.26 -8.77 5.16
N ARG A 98 5.27 -8.78 4.29
CA ARG A 98 6.36 -7.81 4.35
C ARG A 98 5.91 -6.49 3.72
N PHE A 99 6.19 -5.38 4.41
CA PHE A 99 5.77 -4.06 3.96
C PHE A 99 6.90 -3.29 3.28
N VAL A 100 6.62 -2.74 2.10
CA VAL A 100 7.52 -1.85 1.35
C VAL A 100 6.84 -0.49 1.24
N LEU A 101 7.54 0.56 1.62
CA LEU A 101 7.03 1.92 1.59
C LEU A 101 7.93 2.78 0.71
N ASP A 102 7.31 3.55 -0.18
CA ASP A 102 7.99 4.58 -0.94
C ASP A 102 8.55 5.63 0.02
N ARG A 103 9.86 5.81 -0.06
CA ARG A 103 10.63 6.77 0.73
C ARG A 103 10.08 8.19 0.60
N ASP A 104 9.58 8.56 -0.59
CA ASP A 104 8.97 9.88 -0.83
C ASP A 104 7.82 10.19 0.13
N LEU A 105 7.04 9.18 0.53
CA LEU A 105 5.87 9.36 1.39
C LEU A 105 6.25 9.77 2.83
N VAL A 106 7.48 9.52 3.26
CA VAL A 106 7.96 9.83 4.61
C VAL A 106 9.08 10.86 4.65
N GLU A 107 9.90 10.92 3.60
CA GLU A 107 11.05 11.83 3.50
C GLU A 107 10.81 12.98 2.51
N GLY A 108 9.71 12.98 1.75
CA GLY A 108 9.40 13.98 0.72
C GLY A 108 8.78 15.28 1.24
N GLY A 109 8.60 15.43 2.56
CA GLY A 109 8.07 16.66 3.16
C GLY A 109 6.55 16.81 3.11
N HIS A 110 5.80 15.72 2.89
CA HIS A 110 4.33 15.74 2.86
C HIS A 110 3.73 15.96 4.24
N GLU A 111 2.77 16.88 4.38
CA GLU A 111 2.04 17.07 5.64
C GLU A 111 1.15 15.86 5.96
N ARG A 112 0.59 15.23 4.92
CA ARG A 112 -0.28 14.06 5.01
C ARG A 112 -0.01 13.07 3.88
N VAL A 113 -0.20 11.80 4.19
CA VAL A 113 -0.26 10.69 3.22
C VAL A 113 -1.66 10.09 3.25
N TYR A 114 -2.24 9.96 2.07
CA TYR A 114 -3.61 9.51 1.87
C TYR A 114 -3.63 8.11 1.32
N PHE A 115 -4.32 7.21 2.02
CA PHE A 115 -4.54 5.86 1.56
C PHE A 115 -5.88 5.74 0.84
N HIS A 116 -5.90 4.96 -0.25
CA HIS A 116 -7.17 4.52 -0.81
C HIS A 116 -7.96 3.79 0.26
N PRO A 117 -9.20 4.20 0.49
CA PRO A 117 -10.01 3.60 1.53
C PRO A 117 -10.62 2.32 1.03
N MET A 118 -10.60 1.32 1.90
CA MET A 118 -11.12 -0.02 1.66
C MET A 118 -12.65 -0.06 1.41
N THR A 119 -13.29 1.11 1.29
CA THR A 119 -14.57 1.43 0.65
C THR A 119 -14.46 2.84 0.05
N ASN A 120 -15.06 3.13 -1.10
CA ASN A 120 -14.90 4.39 -1.85
C ASN A 120 -15.50 5.66 -1.21
N THR A 121 -15.69 5.67 0.10
CA THR A 121 -16.54 6.64 0.79
C THR A 121 -15.81 7.47 1.86
N ALA A 122 -14.52 7.23 2.15
CA ALA A 122 -13.78 8.05 3.12
C ALA A 122 -12.25 7.94 3.01
N THR A 123 -11.53 8.97 2.56
CA THR A 123 -10.04 8.96 2.57
C THR A 123 -9.50 9.26 3.97
N MET A 124 -8.62 8.41 4.51
CA MET A 124 -7.91 8.70 5.75
C MET A 124 -6.51 9.24 5.46
N GLY A 125 -6.29 10.51 5.81
CA GLY A 125 -4.98 11.14 5.76
C GLY A 125 -4.26 10.98 7.10
N LEU A 126 -3.08 10.37 7.08
CA LEU A 126 -2.20 10.26 8.24
C LEU A 126 -1.00 11.19 8.08
N ARG A 127 -0.44 11.69 9.19
CA ARG A 127 0.92 12.23 9.13
C ARG A 127 1.90 11.09 8.85
N PRO A 128 2.99 11.32 8.12
CA PRO A 128 4.01 10.28 7.90
C PRO A 128 4.50 9.63 9.19
N ASP A 129 4.73 10.41 10.25
CA ASP A 129 5.15 9.90 11.56
C ASP A 129 4.11 8.99 12.22
N ASP A 130 2.82 9.30 12.05
CA ASP A 130 1.73 8.48 12.59
C ASP A 130 1.60 7.17 11.81
N LEU A 131 1.83 7.20 10.49
CA LEU A 131 1.93 5.98 9.67
C LEU A 131 3.07 5.09 10.16
N LEU A 132 4.27 5.64 10.36
CA LEU A 132 5.43 4.88 10.85
C LEU A 132 5.18 4.30 12.25
N ARG A 133 4.50 5.06 13.13
CA ARG A 133 4.09 4.56 14.45
C ARG A 133 3.12 3.41 14.34
N PHE A 134 2.07 3.54 13.52
CA PHE A 134 1.09 2.48 13.26
C PHE A 134 1.77 1.21 12.74
N LEU A 135 2.68 1.34 11.78
CA LEU A 135 3.43 0.22 11.21
C LEU A 135 4.28 -0.47 12.27
N LYS A 136 4.96 0.30 13.13
CA LYS A 136 5.73 -0.24 14.25
C LYS A 136 4.85 -0.98 15.26
N GLU A 137 3.71 -0.41 15.65
CA GLU A 137 2.77 -1.01 16.62
C GLU A 137 2.12 -2.30 16.10
N THR A 138 1.87 -2.38 14.79
CA THR A 138 1.37 -3.60 14.14
C THR A 138 2.47 -4.64 13.86
N GLY A 139 3.75 -4.28 14.03
CA GLY A 139 4.89 -5.17 13.81
C GLY A 139 5.36 -5.25 12.36
N HIS A 140 5.03 -4.26 11.53
CA HIS A 140 5.33 -4.18 10.09
C HIS A 140 6.28 -3.03 9.78
N GLU A 141 7.50 -3.07 10.33
CA GLU A 141 8.51 -2.05 10.03
C GLU A 141 8.79 -2.01 8.50
N PRO A 142 8.67 -0.84 7.85
CA PRO A 142 8.73 -0.75 6.39
C PRO A 142 10.16 -0.95 5.87
N ILE A 143 10.26 -1.62 4.74
CA ILE A 143 11.44 -1.52 3.87
C ILE A 143 11.26 -0.27 3.02
N LEU A 144 12.11 0.74 3.24
CA LEU A 144 12.04 2.00 2.49
C LEU A 144 12.73 1.85 1.13
N GLU A 145 11.97 2.07 0.07
CA GLU A 145 12.45 2.01 -1.31
C GLU A 145 12.16 3.31 -2.05
N SER A 146 13.03 3.67 -2.98
CA SER A 146 12.77 4.78 -3.91
C SER A 146 12.27 4.21 -5.24
N PHE A 147 11.21 4.85 -5.75
CA PHE A 147 10.61 4.56 -7.05
C PHE A 147 10.76 5.80 -7.95
N GLU A 148 10.79 5.55 -9.25
CA GLU A 148 10.81 6.62 -10.26
C GLU A 148 9.43 7.26 -10.39
#